data_AF-A0A2N9LPF3-F1
#
_entry.id   AF-A0A2N9LPF3-F1
#
_cell.length_a   1.000
_cell.length_b   1.000
_cell.length_c   1.000
_cell.angle_alpha   90.00
_cell.angle_beta   90.00
_cell.angle_gamma   90.00
#
_symmetry.space_group_name_H-M   'P 1'
#
loop_
_entity.id
_entity.type
_entity.pdbx_description
1 polymer ?
#
loop_
_entity_poly.entity_id
_entity_poly.type
_entity_poly.pdbx_seq_one_letter_code
_entity_poly.pdbx_strand_id
1 'polypeptide(L)'
;MAKLRRDTSSLPVDDALFRVKPRKAVPFEFVLDALSALSPYTRPLFGCLAVYVQDKIVLVLRDKRTSTEDNGVWLATTREHHESLRRDFPGMRSIKVLGKEVTGWQVIPADAPEFEEAALRACELILAKDPRIGKLPGSRRTPTPAAKRGGRTSKRGSG
;
A
#
# COMPACT_ATOMS: atom_id res chain seq x y z
N MET A 1 -66.99 37.64 19.81
CA MET A 1 -66.15 37.98 18.64
C MET A 1 -65.26 36.76 18.36
N ALA A 2 -65.61 35.89 17.40
CA ALA A 2 -65.24 35.89 15.98
C ALA A 2 -63.72 35.67 15.75
N LYS A 3 -63.31 34.41 15.51
CA LYS A 3 -62.73 33.84 14.26
C LYS A 3 -61.25 34.26 14.02
N LEU A 4 -60.32 33.36 13.75
CA LEU A 4 -60.19 32.65 12.47
C LEU A 4 -59.25 31.43 12.56
N ARG A 5 -59.48 30.44 11.70
CA ARG A 5 -58.74 29.17 11.57
C ARG A 5 -57.59 29.24 10.55
N ARG A 6 -56.71 28.23 10.64
CA ARG A 6 -55.71 27.71 9.64
C ARG A 6 -54.46 28.58 9.51
N ASP A 7 -53.24 28.05 9.35
CA ASP A 7 -52.87 26.89 8.56
C ASP A 7 -51.53 26.27 9.00
N THR A 8 -51.44 24.97 8.78
CA THR A 8 -50.27 24.11 8.55
C THR A 8 -49.04 24.87 8.02
N SER A 9 -47.85 24.61 8.58
CA SER A 9 -46.58 24.63 7.84
C SER A 9 -45.43 24.04 8.65
N SER A 10 -45.00 22.87 8.19
CA SER A 10 -43.63 22.34 8.17
C SER A 10 -42.86 22.21 9.48
N LEU A 11 -42.92 21.00 10.03
CA LEU A 11 -41.80 20.39 10.73
C LEU A 11 -40.52 20.57 9.88
N PRO A 12 -39.41 21.10 10.42
CA PRO A 12 -38.14 20.94 9.76
C PRO A 12 -37.85 19.42 9.78
N VAL A 13 -37.75 18.83 8.60
CA VAL A 13 -37.18 17.49 8.43
C VAL A 13 -35.79 17.57 9.04
N ASP A 14 -35.62 16.87 10.17
CA ASP A 14 -34.35 16.61 10.81
C ASP A 14 -33.46 15.92 9.76
N ASP A 15 -32.56 16.71 9.15
CA ASP A 15 -31.46 16.28 8.28
C ASP A 15 -30.37 15.57 9.12
N ALA A 16 -30.80 14.69 10.01
CA ALA A 16 -30.01 14.04 11.05
C ALA A 16 -29.45 12.67 10.63
N LEU A 17 -29.36 12.35 9.34
CA LEU A 17 -28.96 11.00 8.91
C LEU A 17 -27.69 10.89 8.06
N PHE A 18 -27.00 12.00 7.78
CA PHE A 18 -25.65 11.93 7.21
C PHE A 18 -24.68 12.84 7.96
N ARG A 19 -24.53 12.62 9.28
CA ARG A 19 -23.25 12.89 9.93
C ARG A 19 -22.24 11.89 9.38
N VAL A 20 -21.80 12.13 8.14
CA VAL A 20 -20.61 11.51 7.58
C VAL A 20 -19.51 11.90 8.56
N LYS A 21 -19.14 10.97 9.44
CA LYS A 21 -17.95 11.12 10.28
C LYS A 21 -16.86 11.63 9.36
N PRO A 22 -16.17 12.75 9.67
CA PRO A 22 -15.09 13.22 8.83
C PRO A 22 -14.14 12.04 8.66
N ARG A 23 -14.07 11.51 7.43
CA ARG A 23 -13.08 10.49 7.11
C ARG A 23 -11.77 11.11 7.51
N LYS A 24 -11.03 10.46 8.43
CA LYS A 24 -9.69 10.93 8.81
C LYS A 24 -8.96 11.25 7.51
N ALA A 25 -8.38 12.45 7.43
CA ALA A 25 -7.63 12.88 6.26
C ALA A 25 -6.72 11.73 5.83
N VAL A 26 -6.84 11.34 4.56
CA VAL A 26 -6.05 10.23 4.06
C VAL A 26 -4.59 10.68 4.09
N PRO A 27 -3.71 9.97 4.82
CA PRO A 27 -2.32 10.39 4.87
C PRO A 27 -1.71 10.27 3.49
N PHE A 28 -1.00 11.32 3.05
CA PHE A 28 -0.28 11.35 1.78
C PHE A 28 -1.19 11.16 0.54
N GLU A 29 -2.23 12.01 0.40
CA GLU A 29 -3.21 11.92 -0.70
C GLU A 29 -2.59 11.97 -2.09
N PHE A 30 -1.49 12.70 -2.27
CA PHE A 30 -0.74 12.78 -3.52
C PHE A 30 -0.30 11.40 -4.04
N VAL A 31 -0.06 10.43 -3.15
CA VAL A 31 0.28 9.06 -3.53
C VAL A 31 -0.90 8.35 -4.19
N LEU A 32 -2.13 8.60 -3.70
CA LEU A 32 -3.33 8.04 -4.29
C LEU A 32 -3.65 8.70 -5.63
N ASP A 33 -3.45 10.01 -5.72
CA ASP A 33 -3.63 10.77 -6.96
C ASP A 33 -2.69 10.25 -8.06
N ALA A 34 -1.39 10.10 -7.74
CA ALA A 34 -0.40 9.55 -8.66
C ALA A 34 -0.75 8.12 -9.14
N LEU A 35 -1.36 7.31 -8.27
CA LEU A 35 -1.78 5.95 -8.61
C LEU A 35 -3.15 5.86 -9.25
N SER A 36 -3.91 6.95 -9.34
CA SER A 36 -5.31 6.97 -9.81
C SER A 36 -5.52 6.27 -11.15
N ALA A 37 -4.53 6.35 -12.05
CA ALA A 37 -4.51 5.68 -13.35
C ALA A 37 -4.70 4.15 -13.28
N LEU A 38 -4.33 3.53 -12.16
CA LEU A 38 -4.48 2.08 -11.93
C LEU A 38 -5.74 1.71 -11.14
N SER A 39 -6.62 2.68 -10.85
CA SER A 39 -7.80 2.49 -10.00
C SER A 39 -7.48 1.80 -8.67
N PRO A 40 -6.61 2.39 -7.84
CA PRO A 40 -6.21 1.79 -6.58
C PRO A 40 -7.40 1.79 -5.61
N TYR A 41 -7.51 0.75 -4.80
CA TYR A 41 -8.44 0.73 -3.67
C TYR A 41 -7.68 0.67 -2.36
N THR A 42 -8.27 1.27 -1.32
CA THR A 42 -7.65 1.36 -0.02
C THR A 42 -8.39 0.54 1.02
N ARG A 43 -7.65 -0.08 1.94
CA ARG A 43 -8.22 -0.76 3.10
C ARG A 43 -7.55 -0.27 4.38
N PRO A 44 -8.31 0.18 5.39
CA PRO A 44 -7.74 0.55 6.68
C PRO A 44 -7.23 -0.70 7.40
N LEU A 45 -5.99 -0.65 7.91
CA LEU A 45 -5.34 -1.69 8.71
C LEU A 45 -4.75 -1.08 9.98
N PHE A 46 -5.46 -1.18 11.11
CA PHE A 46 -4.95 -0.82 12.45
C PHE A 46 -4.15 0.51 12.53
N GLY A 47 -4.70 1.56 11.91
CA GLY A 47 -4.09 2.90 11.89
C GLY A 47 -3.03 3.09 10.80
N CYS A 48 -3.00 2.20 9.82
CA CYS A 48 -2.35 2.38 8.52
C CYS A 48 -3.42 2.28 7.43
N LEU A 49 -3.14 2.80 6.24
CA LEU A 49 -4.00 2.68 5.07
C LEU A 49 -3.27 1.87 4.01
N ALA A 50 -3.67 0.62 3.82
CA ALA A 50 -3.11 -0.21 2.77
C ALA A 50 -3.71 0.15 1.42
N VAL A 51 -2.87 0.25 0.40
CA VAL A 51 -3.25 0.56 -0.97
C VAL A 51 -2.97 -0.66 -1.83
N TYR A 52 -4.01 -1.06 -2.55
CA TYR A 52 -4.02 -2.21 -3.41
C TYR A 52 -4.23 -1.74 -4.84
N VAL A 53 -3.53 -2.40 -5.74
CA VAL A 53 -3.72 -2.27 -7.18
C VAL A 53 -4.05 -3.65 -7.71
N GLN A 54 -5.22 -3.77 -8.36
CA GLN A 54 -5.79 -5.05 -8.81
C GLN A 54 -6.00 -6.02 -7.65
N ASP A 55 -5.10 -6.99 -7.44
CA ASP A 55 -5.16 -7.95 -6.32
C ASP A 55 -3.89 -7.90 -5.44
N LYS A 56 -2.98 -6.97 -5.72
CA LYS A 56 -1.69 -6.89 -5.02
C LYS A 56 -1.70 -5.74 -4.03
N ILE A 57 -1.21 -5.99 -2.82
CA ILE A 57 -0.82 -4.91 -1.90
C ILE A 57 0.50 -4.33 -2.41
N VAL A 58 0.48 -3.06 -2.78
CA VAL A 58 1.65 -2.38 -3.36
C VAL A 58 2.30 -1.45 -2.35
N LEU A 59 1.51 -0.73 -1.58
CA LEU A 59 2.00 0.17 -0.55
C LEU A 59 1.07 0.29 0.66
N VAL A 60 1.59 0.82 1.76
CA VAL A 60 0.83 1.18 2.95
C VAL A 60 1.22 2.59 3.39
N LEU A 61 0.22 3.44 3.58
CA LEU A 61 0.38 4.81 4.07
C LEU A 61 0.21 4.79 5.58
N ARG A 62 1.23 5.23 6.32
CA ARG A 62 1.17 5.30 7.78
C ARG A 62 1.53 6.70 8.25
N ASP A 63 0.60 7.32 8.97
CA ASP A 63 0.84 8.54 9.71
C ASP A 63 0.25 8.38 11.12
N LYS A 64 1.13 8.32 12.13
CA LYS A 64 0.75 8.24 13.55
C LYS A 64 1.47 9.32 14.35
N ARG A 65 0.76 9.89 15.33
CA ARG A 65 1.33 10.83 16.30
C ARG A 65 2.30 10.17 17.29
N THR A 66 2.13 8.86 17.52
CA THR A 66 2.95 8.05 18.43
C THR A 66 3.75 7.03 17.63
N SER A 67 5.03 6.87 17.94
CA SER A 67 5.96 6.00 17.20
C SER A 67 6.07 6.41 15.73
N THR A 68 6.58 7.62 15.53
CA THR A 68 6.75 8.29 14.23
C THR A 68 7.87 7.68 13.39
N GLU A 69 8.73 6.84 13.97
CA GLU A 69 9.85 6.23 13.26
C GLU A 69 9.38 5.60 11.93
N ASP A 70 8.39 4.70 11.98
CA ASP A 70 7.84 4.03 10.80
C ASP A 70 6.74 4.83 10.07
N ASN A 71 6.61 6.15 10.29
CA ASN A 71 5.70 6.96 9.48
C ASN A 71 6.24 7.13 8.05
N GLY A 72 5.32 7.21 7.10
CA GLY A 72 5.61 7.37 5.68
C GLY A 72 4.96 6.29 4.83
N VAL A 73 5.59 6.02 3.69
CA VAL A 73 5.09 5.08 2.68
C VAL A 73 5.84 3.77 2.81
N TRP A 74 5.13 2.69 3.10
CA TRP A 74 5.71 1.36 3.12
C TRP A 74 5.50 0.68 1.78
N LEU A 75 6.57 0.19 1.18
CA LEU A 75 6.57 -0.58 -0.05
C LEU A 75 6.54 -2.07 0.25
N ALA A 76 5.63 -2.77 -0.43
CA ALA A 76 5.58 -4.22 -0.41
C ALA A 76 6.67 -4.79 -1.32
N THR A 77 7.76 -5.33 -0.75
CA THR A 77 8.90 -5.86 -1.54
C THR A 77 9.58 -7.06 -0.88
N THR A 78 10.50 -7.74 -1.55
CA THR A 78 11.25 -8.89 -1.00
C THR A 78 12.72 -8.53 -0.79
N ARG A 79 13.38 -9.24 0.14
CA ARG A 79 14.80 -9.03 0.49
C ARG A 79 15.72 -8.99 -0.75
N GLU A 80 15.40 -9.81 -1.75
CA GLU A 80 16.15 -9.92 -3.01
C GLU A 80 16.19 -8.60 -3.79
N HIS A 81 15.18 -7.74 -3.62
CA HIS A 81 15.08 -6.46 -4.31
C HIS A 81 15.50 -5.26 -3.45
N HIS A 82 15.82 -5.48 -2.17
CA HIS A 82 16.17 -4.38 -1.26
C HIS A 82 17.40 -3.62 -1.73
N GLU A 83 18.44 -4.31 -2.22
CA GLU A 83 19.66 -3.63 -2.67
C GLU A 83 19.38 -2.76 -3.90
N SER A 84 18.67 -3.29 -4.90
CA SER A 84 18.31 -2.54 -6.10
C SER A 84 17.42 -1.34 -5.76
N LEU A 85 16.37 -1.55 -4.95
CA LEU A 85 15.48 -0.47 -4.53
C LEU A 85 16.19 0.57 -3.65
N ARG A 86 17.23 0.20 -2.91
CA ARG A 86 18.01 1.17 -2.11
C ARG A 86 18.85 2.11 -2.98
N ARG A 87 19.15 1.73 -4.23
CA ARG A 87 19.77 2.64 -5.21
C ARG A 87 18.77 3.68 -5.69
N ASP A 88 17.50 3.28 -5.86
CA ASP A 88 16.40 4.18 -6.20
C ASP A 88 15.97 5.05 -4.99
N PHE A 89 16.09 4.52 -3.78
CA PHE A 89 15.63 5.11 -2.52
C PHE A 89 16.72 5.01 -1.43
N PRO A 90 17.68 5.94 -1.36
CA PRO A 90 18.82 5.85 -0.45
C PRO A 90 18.42 5.86 1.04
N GLY A 91 17.37 6.61 1.40
CA GLY A 91 16.81 6.67 2.76
C GLY A 91 15.89 5.50 3.14
N MET A 92 15.71 4.53 2.25
CA MET A 92 14.80 3.40 2.49
C MET A 92 15.35 2.45 3.56
N ARG A 93 14.48 2.03 4.48
CA ARG A 93 14.82 1.09 5.56
C ARG A 93 13.73 0.05 5.80
N SER A 94 14.05 -1.08 6.44
CA SER A 94 13.01 -2.03 6.86
C SER A 94 12.14 -1.42 7.97
N ILE A 95 10.85 -1.77 8.00
CA ILE A 95 9.96 -1.35 9.08
C ILE A 95 10.29 -2.08 10.39
N LYS A 96 10.30 -1.35 11.51
CA LYS A 96 10.63 -1.91 12.83
C LYS A 96 9.41 -2.48 13.55
N VAL A 97 8.23 -1.95 13.29
CA VAL A 97 6.95 -2.37 13.93
C VAL A 97 6.60 -3.85 13.77
N LEU A 98 7.15 -4.55 12.77
CA LEU A 98 6.96 -6.01 12.63
C LEU A 98 7.96 -6.85 13.45
N GLY A 99 8.91 -6.23 14.14
CA GLY A 99 9.85 -6.89 15.05
C GLY A 99 10.84 -7.85 14.39
N LYS A 100 11.05 -7.76 13.06
CA LYS A 100 12.03 -8.57 12.33
C LYS A 100 13.14 -7.69 11.78
N GLU A 101 14.37 -8.19 11.79
CA GLU A 101 15.55 -7.47 11.28
C GLU A 101 15.43 -7.15 9.78
N VAL A 102 14.94 -8.10 8.98
CA VAL A 102 14.63 -7.88 7.56
C VAL A 102 13.19 -8.32 7.31
N THR A 103 12.33 -7.34 7.06
CA THR A 103 10.93 -7.61 6.74
C THR A 103 10.71 -7.61 5.23
N GLY A 104 9.54 -8.07 4.81
CA GLY A 104 9.09 -7.89 3.44
C GLY A 104 8.50 -6.51 3.16
N TRP A 105 8.86 -5.51 3.95
CA TRP A 105 8.28 -4.19 3.95
C TRP A 105 9.38 -3.17 4.16
N GLN A 106 9.51 -2.26 3.20
CA GLN A 106 10.49 -1.19 3.28
C GLN A 106 9.74 0.13 3.44
N VAL A 107 10.15 0.97 4.37
CA VAL A 107 9.57 2.31 4.56
C VAL A 107 10.45 3.36 3.89
N ILE A 108 9.80 4.24 3.14
CA ILE A 108 10.28 5.56 2.79
C ILE A 108 9.80 6.49 3.93
N PRO A 109 10.70 6.94 4.82
CA PRO A 109 10.32 7.67 6.02
C PRO A 109 9.77 9.05 5.68
N ALA A 110 8.67 9.44 6.33
CA ALA A 110 8.04 10.74 6.13
C ALA A 110 8.91 11.93 6.59
N ASP A 111 9.90 11.70 7.45
CA ASP A 111 10.83 12.74 7.91
C ASP A 111 12.00 12.98 6.95
N ALA A 112 12.17 12.14 5.92
CA ALA A 112 13.23 12.35 4.94
C ALA A 112 12.97 13.60 4.09
N PRO A 113 14.01 14.40 3.79
CA PRO A 113 13.88 15.56 2.90
C PRO A 113 13.36 15.17 1.51
N GLU A 114 13.82 14.03 1.00
CA GLU A 114 13.42 13.50 -0.31
C GLU A 114 12.12 12.66 -0.26
N PHE A 115 11.34 12.72 0.83
CA PHE A 115 10.18 11.85 1.02
C PHE A 115 9.18 11.93 -0.13
N GLU A 116 8.77 13.14 -0.53
CA GLU A 116 7.76 13.36 -1.56
C GLU A 116 8.25 12.83 -2.92
N GLU A 117 9.47 13.19 -3.32
CA GLU A 117 10.10 12.72 -4.56
C GLU A 117 10.26 11.19 -4.56
N ALA A 118 10.70 10.60 -3.45
CA ALA A 118 10.82 9.15 -3.31
C ALA A 118 9.46 8.46 -3.36
N ALA A 119 8.42 9.03 -2.73
CA ALA A 119 7.07 8.49 -2.79
C ALA A 119 6.49 8.54 -4.21
N LEU A 120 6.70 9.64 -4.95
CA LEU A 120 6.30 9.77 -6.35
C LEU A 120 7.05 8.77 -7.23
N ARG A 121 8.37 8.62 -7.08
CA ARG A 121 9.16 7.60 -7.78
C ARG A 121 8.66 6.19 -7.50
N ALA A 122 8.26 5.90 -6.27
CA ALA A 122 7.64 4.62 -5.96
C ALA A 122 6.29 4.43 -6.67
N CYS A 123 5.49 5.49 -6.81
CA CYS A 123 4.27 5.46 -7.61
C CYS A 123 4.58 5.17 -9.08
N GLU A 124 5.59 5.82 -9.67
CA GLU A 124 6.01 5.57 -11.05
C GLU A 124 6.41 4.11 -11.29
N LEU A 125 7.17 3.51 -10.37
CA LEU A 125 7.52 2.09 -10.45
C LEU A 125 6.28 1.18 -10.38
N ILE A 126 5.30 1.52 -9.55
CA ILE A 126 4.02 0.78 -9.46
C ILE A 126 3.20 0.97 -10.76
N LEU A 127 3.16 2.17 -11.32
CA LEU A 127 2.54 2.48 -12.61
C LEU A 127 3.17 1.66 -13.74
N ALA A 128 4.49 1.52 -13.72
CA ALA A 128 5.25 0.68 -14.64
C ALA A 128 5.10 -0.83 -14.39
N LYS A 129 4.32 -1.24 -13.36
CA LYS A 129 4.16 -2.64 -12.92
C LYS A 129 5.49 -3.31 -12.62
N ASP A 130 6.42 -2.57 -12.00
CA ASP A 130 7.75 -3.06 -11.65
C ASP A 130 7.64 -4.36 -10.81
N PRO A 131 8.30 -5.45 -11.23
CA PRO A 131 8.18 -6.76 -10.58
C PRO A 131 8.75 -6.80 -9.16
N ARG A 132 9.56 -5.80 -8.76
CA ARG A 132 10.15 -5.69 -7.42
C ARG A 132 9.14 -5.22 -6.38
N ILE A 133 8.02 -4.63 -6.80
CA ILE A 133 7.00 -4.02 -5.94
C ILE A 133 5.67 -4.75 -6.08
N GLY A 134 5.05 -5.04 -4.94
CA GLY A 134 3.74 -5.66 -4.86
C GLY A 134 3.78 -7.09 -4.33
N LYS A 135 2.82 -7.41 -3.46
CA LYS A 135 2.63 -8.76 -2.92
C LYS A 135 1.18 -9.16 -3.04
N LEU A 136 0.94 -10.43 -3.33
CA LEU A 136 -0.41 -10.98 -3.24
C LEU A 136 -0.74 -11.24 -1.76
N PRO A 137 -1.81 -10.64 -1.22
CA PRO A 137 -2.27 -10.84 0.15
C PRO A 137 -2.82 -12.27 0.28
N GLY A 138 -1.95 -13.25 0.50
CA GLY A 138 -2.35 -14.66 0.64
C GLY A 138 -1.45 -15.67 -0.07
N SER A 139 -0.45 -15.23 -0.83
CA SER A 139 0.46 -16.18 -1.48
C SER A 139 1.47 -16.72 -0.49
N ARG A 140 1.06 -17.77 0.24
CA ARG A 140 1.96 -18.82 0.71
C ARG A 140 2.80 -19.21 -0.52
N ARG A 141 4.12 -18.97 -0.45
CA ARG A 141 5.08 -19.37 -1.47
C ARG A 141 4.70 -20.75 -1.99
N THR A 142 4.22 -20.85 -3.23
CA THR A 142 4.34 -22.10 -3.95
C THR A 142 5.84 -22.24 -4.24
N PRO A 143 6.52 -23.27 -3.71
CA PRO A 143 7.90 -23.50 -4.06
C PRO A 143 7.97 -23.66 -5.59
N THR A 144 8.83 -22.88 -6.22
CA THR A 144 9.17 -22.98 -7.63
C THR A 144 9.50 -24.45 -7.94
N PRO A 145 8.96 -25.06 -9.01
CA PRO A 145 9.45 -26.35 -9.44
C PRO A 145 10.90 -26.17 -9.89
N ALA A 146 11.83 -26.66 -9.06
CA ALA A 146 13.25 -26.60 -9.32
C ALA A 146 13.54 -27.20 -10.71
N ALA A 147 14.35 -26.45 -11.44
CA ALA A 147 14.93 -26.77 -12.73
C ALA A 147 15.16 -28.28 -12.93
N LYS A 148 14.60 -28.82 -14.03
CA LYS A 148 15.03 -30.08 -14.62
C LYS A 148 16.53 -29.98 -14.91
N ARG A 149 17.36 -30.44 -13.96
CA ARG A 149 18.78 -30.70 -14.20
C ARG A 149 18.85 -31.83 -15.23
N GLY A 150 19.39 -31.49 -16.40
CA GLY A 150 19.75 -32.45 -17.41
C GLY A 150 20.75 -33.47 -16.85
N GLY A 151 20.42 -34.74 -17.04
CA GLY A 151 21.35 -35.85 -16.96
C GLY A 151 21.51 -36.43 -18.35
N ARG A 152 22.46 -35.89 -19.13
CA ARG A 152 22.98 -36.54 -20.32
C ARG A 152 23.90 -37.66 -19.80
N THR A 153 23.62 -38.92 -20.13
CA THR A 153 24.70 -39.89 -20.25
C THR A 153 24.45 -40.77 -21.46
N SER A 154 25.48 -40.83 -22.29
CA SER A 154 25.57 -41.56 -23.54
C SER A 154 26.79 -42.47 -23.44
N LYS A 155 26.60 -43.79 -23.57
CA LYS A 155 27.63 -44.79 -23.93
C LYS A 155 26.93 -46.14 -24.16
N ARG A 156 26.70 -46.60 -25.40
CA ARG A 156 27.56 -47.37 -26.34
C ARG A 156 28.02 -48.74 -25.83
N GLY A 157 27.76 -49.78 -26.66
CA GLY A 157 28.50 -51.06 -26.77
C GLY A 157 27.81 -52.25 -26.07
N SER A 158 27.23 -53.23 -26.78
CA SER A 158 27.84 -54.31 -27.59
C SER A 158 28.38 -55.46 -26.73
N GLY A 159 27.82 -56.65 -26.92
CA GLY A 159 28.22 -57.91 -26.28
C GLY A 159 27.05 -58.85 -26.14
#